data_AF-A0AAU7IMG3-F1
#
_entry.id   AF-A0AAU7IMG3-F1
#
_cell.length_a   1.000
_cell.length_b   1.000
_cell.length_c   1.000
_cell.angle_alpha   90.00
_cell.angle_beta   90.00
_cell.angle_gamma   90.00
#
_symmetry.space_group_name_H-M   'P 1'
#
loop_
_entity.id
_entity.type
_entity.pdbx_description
1 polymer ?
#
loop_
_entity_poly.entity_id
_entity_poly.type
_entity_poly.pdbx_seq_one_letter_code
_entity_poly.pdbx_strand_id
1 'polypeptide(L)'
;MTQCDRSNCKKEILRRTEAGNAGLCEKHYQTFLFNQQNQEVKLLSMCQCCGDSLAETRNEKYCSAACRQKGSRKINTNNTVSILNSSYWKHINSTYTRNPLVLGSITGPGDVVDFHQLYQIKARHQRSYTILTYEWGQEKMKLVALLCIEICHMYPNGKGGANIAGNLIIAPELINRRNRDVIPYQGHGFDGIKSAGECIPFNGSLYDGLVERYGVLTVNEELSRVTPVRRFHGNVPRKIEFGGIEQQLPLFTLLHGELWRLGHHRISECLGEIRQLFPEYPLYLELLAIVGFHAVLSGDPDRVMALLCRVFNKCFDVTSSLREPHKQCIGLMYRLLRKYLRRYFSVEIDSREAVVAFYNGFYSQEIIAPGDADDEVVCYRYSTGIKHSSTTFFYVLPQKKEPVDLWRLMGEDLTFE
;
A
#
# COMPACT_ATOMS: atom_id res chain seq x y z
N MET A 1 -18.28 -82.55 14.88
CA MET A 1 -17.30 -81.53 14.51
C MET A 1 -18.01 -80.19 14.45
N THR A 2 -17.50 -79.17 15.14
CA THR A 2 -18.05 -77.81 15.09
C THR A 2 -17.38 -77.06 13.94
N GLN A 3 -18.16 -76.48 13.03
CA GLN A 3 -17.66 -75.72 11.88
C GLN A 3 -17.54 -74.24 12.24
N CYS A 4 -16.64 -73.53 11.57
CA CYS A 4 -16.41 -72.10 11.78
C CYS A 4 -17.69 -71.25 11.53
N ASP A 5 -17.96 -70.31 12.44
CA ASP A 5 -19.18 -69.49 12.44
C ASP A 5 -19.26 -68.44 11.30
N ARG A 6 -18.15 -68.19 10.60
CA ARG A 6 -18.12 -67.29 9.43
C ARG A 6 -18.85 -67.94 8.26
N SER A 7 -19.84 -67.22 7.73
CA SER A 7 -20.62 -67.61 6.55
C SER A 7 -19.71 -68.11 5.42
N ASN A 8 -20.03 -69.27 4.84
CA ASN A 8 -19.28 -69.95 3.78
C ASN A 8 -17.91 -70.54 4.17
N CYS A 9 -17.59 -70.68 5.47
CA CYS A 9 -16.40 -71.40 5.92
C CYS A 9 -16.70 -72.86 6.28
N LYS A 10 -16.15 -73.82 5.54
CA LYS A 10 -16.26 -75.27 5.86
C LYS A 10 -15.13 -75.81 6.73
N LYS A 11 -14.22 -74.94 7.22
CA LYS A 11 -13.08 -75.37 8.03
C LYS A 11 -13.51 -75.74 9.44
N GLU A 12 -12.91 -76.78 9.98
CA GLU A 12 -13.16 -77.25 11.33
C GLU A 12 -12.54 -76.33 12.39
N ILE A 13 -13.23 -76.25 13.52
CA ILE A 13 -12.74 -75.57 14.72
C ILE A 13 -11.96 -76.57 15.59
N LEU A 14 -10.72 -76.20 15.96
CA LEU A 14 -9.92 -76.93 16.94
C LEU A 14 -10.36 -76.53 18.36
N ARG A 15 -11.03 -77.43 19.07
CA ARG A 15 -11.49 -77.19 20.45
C ARG A 15 -10.29 -77.01 21.39
N ARG A 16 -10.45 -76.18 22.43
CA ARG A 16 -9.41 -75.81 23.41
C ARG A 16 -8.28 -74.95 22.87
N THR A 17 -8.50 -74.26 21.75
CA THR A 17 -7.65 -73.17 21.27
C THR A 17 -8.40 -71.84 21.40
N GLU A 18 -7.69 -70.72 21.46
CA GLU A 18 -8.32 -69.39 21.52
C GLU A 18 -9.23 -69.14 20.31
N ALA A 19 -8.78 -69.56 19.13
CA ALA A 19 -9.58 -69.56 17.90
C ALA A 19 -10.88 -70.34 18.05
N GLY A 20 -10.81 -71.53 18.65
CA GLY A 20 -11.99 -72.37 18.82
C GLY A 20 -12.95 -71.94 19.92
N ASN A 21 -12.46 -71.26 20.95
CA ASN A 21 -13.32 -70.61 21.95
C ASN A 21 -14.09 -69.43 21.35
N ALA A 22 -13.53 -68.76 20.33
CA ALA A 22 -14.18 -67.69 19.58
C ALA A 22 -15.09 -68.17 18.43
N GLY A 23 -15.27 -69.49 18.25
CA GLY A 23 -16.10 -70.05 17.17
C GLY A 23 -15.48 -69.95 15.76
N LEU A 24 -14.18 -69.67 15.67
CA LEU A 24 -13.47 -69.42 14.41
C LEU A 24 -12.44 -70.50 14.09
N CYS A 25 -12.20 -70.77 12.80
CA CYS A 25 -11.00 -71.49 12.40
C CYS A 25 -9.77 -70.58 12.53
N GLU A 26 -8.58 -71.16 12.67
CA GLU A 26 -7.33 -70.42 12.91
C GLU A 26 -7.13 -69.23 11.95
N LYS A 27 -7.38 -69.43 10.64
CA LYS A 27 -7.26 -68.36 9.65
C LYS A 27 -8.21 -67.18 9.94
N HIS A 28 -9.47 -67.45 10.28
CA HIS A 28 -10.44 -66.41 10.58
C HIS A 28 -10.20 -65.77 11.93
N TYR A 29 -9.66 -66.50 12.89
CA TYR A 29 -9.24 -65.96 14.17
C TYR A 29 -8.07 -64.98 14.00
N GLN A 30 -7.05 -65.33 13.20
CA GLN A 30 -5.96 -64.40 12.87
C GLN A 30 -6.45 -63.14 12.14
N THR A 31 -7.40 -63.28 11.20
CA THR A 31 -8.03 -62.12 10.57
C THR A 31 -8.86 -61.28 11.55
N PHE A 32 -9.54 -61.92 12.51
CA PHE A 32 -10.28 -61.24 13.57
C PHE A 32 -9.34 -60.43 14.46
N LEU A 33 -8.24 -61.03 14.94
CA LEU A 33 -7.22 -60.33 15.74
C LEU A 33 -6.58 -59.17 14.97
N PHE A 34 -6.24 -59.39 13.69
CA PHE A 34 -5.71 -58.32 12.83
C PHE A 34 -6.70 -57.16 12.64
N ASN A 35 -7.98 -57.46 12.45
CA ASN A 35 -9.01 -56.43 12.34
C ASN A 35 -9.23 -55.69 13.66
N GLN A 36 -9.16 -56.39 14.80
CA GLN A 36 -9.27 -55.79 16.12
C GLN A 36 -8.11 -54.83 16.39
N GLN A 37 -6.87 -55.26 16.12
CA GLN A 37 -5.69 -54.39 16.22
C GLN A 37 -5.79 -53.18 15.29
N ASN A 38 -6.23 -53.35 14.05
CA ASN A 38 -6.43 -52.23 13.14
C ASN A 38 -7.52 -51.27 13.59
N GLN A 39 -8.58 -51.78 14.24
CA GLN A 39 -9.63 -50.96 14.81
C GLN A 39 -9.13 -50.14 16.00
N GLU A 40 -8.28 -50.70 16.86
CA GLU A 40 -7.60 -49.98 17.94
C GLU A 40 -6.66 -48.89 17.41
N VAL A 41 -5.86 -49.21 16.38
CA VAL A 41 -5.01 -48.21 15.69
C VAL A 41 -5.86 -47.11 15.05
N LYS A 42 -7.02 -47.48 14.48
CA LYS A 42 -7.95 -46.53 13.87
C LYS A 42 -8.60 -45.60 14.89
N LEU A 43 -8.97 -46.12 16.07
CA LEU A 43 -9.52 -45.32 17.17
C LEU A 43 -8.55 -44.23 17.65
N LEU A 44 -7.24 -44.51 17.58
CA LEU A 44 -6.17 -43.58 17.95
C LEU A 44 -5.70 -42.69 16.79
N SER A 45 -6.21 -42.91 15.56
CA SER A 45 -5.77 -42.16 14.40
C SER A 45 -6.33 -40.74 14.40
N MET A 46 -5.44 -39.75 14.25
CA MET A 46 -5.80 -38.33 14.24
C MET A 46 -5.50 -37.69 12.89
N CYS A 47 -6.30 -36.70 12.52
CA CYS A 47 -6.11 -35.90 11.32
C CYS A 47 -4.77 -35.16 11.38
N GLN A 48 -3.92 -35.37 10.39
CA GLN A 48 -2.60 -34.74 10.29
C GLN A 48 -2.66 -33.21 10.09
N CYS A 49 -3.85 -32.63 9.87
CA CYS A 49 -4.04 -31.19 9.66
C CYS A 49 -4.69 -30.46 10.84
N CYS A 50 -5.68 -31.05 11.51
CA CYS A 50 -6.46 -30.39 12.57
C CYS A 50 -6.46 -31.12 13.91
N GLY A 51 -5.92 -32.35 13.98
CA GLY A 51 -5.93 -33.15 15.19
C GLY A 51 -7.26 -33.85 15.49
N ASP A 52 -8.32 -33.63 14.71
CA ASP A 52 -9.59 -34.32 14.91
C ASP A 52 -9.45 -35.83 14.73
N SER A 53 -10.20 -36.61 15.52
CA SER A 53 -10.21 -38.07 15.42
C SER A 53 -10.70 -38.54 14.04
N LEU A 54 -10.03 -39.55 13.50
CA LEU A 54 -10.43 -40.23 12.27
C LEU A 54 -11.20 -41.54 12.54
N ALA A 55 -11.46 -41.87 13.81
CA ALA A 55 -12.03 -43.14 14.27
C ALA A 55 -13.31 -43.55 13.52
N GLU A 56 -14.22 -42.61 13.28
CA GLU A 56 -15.50 -42.85 12.62
C GLU A 56 -15.47 -42.65 11.10
N THR A 57 -14.29 -42.44 10.52
CA THR A 57 -14.15 -42.11 9.10
C THR A 57 -13.41 -43.20 8.33
N ARG A 58 -13.72 -43.33 7.03
CA ARG A 58 -12.92 -44.16 6.10
C ARG A 58 -11.56 -43.52 5.74
N ASN A 59 -11.28 -42.31 6.22
CA ASN A 59 -10.11 -41.54 5.80
C ASN A 59 -8.87 -41.90 6.62
N GLU A 60 -7.73 -42.12 5.99
CA GLU A 60 -6.50 -42.57 6.68
C GLU A 60 -5.63 -41.44 7.24
N LYS A 61 -5.56 -40.29 6.57
CA LYS A 61 -4.62 -39.20 6.93
C LYS A 61 -5.30 -37.87 7.30
N TYR A 62 -6.47 -37.58 6.71
CA TYR A 62 -7.13 -36.28 6.83
C TYR A 62 -8.63 -36.46 7.04
N CYS A 63 -9.23 -35.69 7.96
CA CYS A 63 -10.67 -35.82 8.29
C CYS A 63 -11.59 -35.38 7.15
N SER A 64 -11.12 -34.55 6.22
CA SER A 64 -11.91 -33.99 5.13
C SER A 64 -11.06 -33.64 3.92
N ALA A 65 -11.72 -33.44 2.77
CA ALA A 65 -11.09 -32.91 1.56
C ALA A 65 -10.43 -31.54 1.82
N ALA A 66 -11.03 -30.70 2.68
CA ALA A 66 -10.47 -29.42 3.08
C ALA A 66 -9.14 -29.57 3.86
N CYS A 67 -9.09 -30.52 4.82
CA CYS A 67 -7.86 -30.82 5.55
C CYS A 67 -6.80 -31.48 4.67
N ARG A 68 -7.20 -32.36 3.74
CA ARG A 68 -6.30 -32.93 2.73
C ARG A 68 -5.69 -31.84 1.87
N GLN A 69 -6.52 -30.92 1.36
CA GLN A 69 -6.07 -29.80 0.54
C GLN A 69 -5.22 -28.80 1.31
N LYS A 70 -5.34 -28.71 2.64
CA LYS A 70 -4.43 -27.93 3.51
C LYS A 70 -3.09 -28.65 3.71
N GLY A 71 -3.11 -29.92 4.08
CA GLY A 71 -1.90 -30.72 4.34
C GLY A 71 -1.04 -30.99 3.10
N SER A 72 -1.62 -30.92 1.90
CA SER A 72 -0.88 -31.03 0.64
C SER A 72 -0.32 -29.70 0.12
N ARG A 73 -0.43 -28.59 0.86
CA ARG A 73 0.12 -27.28 0.44
C ARG A 73 1.60 -27.22 0.75
N LYS A 74 2.37 -26.56 -0.14
CA LYS A 74 3.75 -26.13 0.15
C LYS A 74 3.81 -25.03 1.23
N ILE A 75 2.70 -24.32 1.45
CA ILE A 75 2.58 -23.20 2.39
C ILE A 75 1.64 -23.61 3.53
N ASN A 76 2.18 -23.70 4.75
CA ASN A 76 1.49 -24.27 5.91
C ASN A 76 0.43 -23.36 6.56
N THR A 77 0.44 -22.05 6.28
CA THR A 77 -0.40 -21.07 6.98
C THR A 77 -1.46 -20.44 6.07
N ASN A 78 -2.72 -20.47 6.49
CA ASN A 78 -3.83 -19.84 5.74
C ASN A 78 -3.62 -18.33 5.56
N ASN A 79 -2.93 -17.67 6.50
CA ASN A 79 -2.58 -16.26 6.42
C ASN A 79 -1.61 -15.99 5.26
N THR A 80 -0.54 -16.78 5.14
CA THR A 80 0.42 -16.67 4.04
C THR A 80 -0.26 -16.92 2.69
N VAL A 81 -1.14 -17.92 2.59
CA VAL A 81 -1.94 -18.13 1.37
C VAL A 81 -2.83 -16.91 1.05
N SER A 82 -3.39 -16.24 2.05
CA SER A 82 -4.18 -15.02 1.83
C SER A 82 -3.33 -13.87 1.28
N ILE A 83 -2.13 -13.68 1.86
CA ILE A 83 -1.16 -12.65 1.46
C ILE A 83 -0.70 -12.88 0.02
N LEU A 84 -0.25 -14.09 -0.31
CA LEU A 84 0.28 -14.43 -1.64
C LEU A 84 -0.77 -14.32 -2.75
N ASN A 85 -2.04 -14.51 -2.41
CA ASN A 85 -3.16 -14.34 -3.34
C ASN A 85 -3.68 -12.89 -3.45
N SER A 86 -3.14 -11.97 -2.64
CA SER A 86 -3.57 -10.57 -2.67
C SER A 86 -3.15 -9.87 -3.96
N SER A 87 -3.86 -8.80 -4.33
CA SER A 87 -3.41 -7.92 -5.43
C SER A 87 -2.08 -7.24 -5.10
N TYR A 88 -1.81 -6.94 -3.82
CA TYR A 88 -0.57 -6.32 -3.36
C TYR A 88 0.63 -7.22 -3.69
N TRP A 89 0.55 -8.51 -3.37
CA TRP A 89 1.62 -9.46 -3.68
C TRP A 89 1.90 -9.54 -5.18
N LYS A 90 0.86 -9.53 -6.02
CA LYS A 90 1.05 -9.52 -7.48
C LYS A 90 1.81 -8.28 -7.97
N HIS A 91 1.50 -7.10 -7.42
CA HIS A 91 2.21 -5.87 -7.76
C HIS A 91 3.65 -5.85 -7.25
N ILE A 92 3.88 -6.33 -6.02
CA ILE A 92 5.22 -6.49 -5.45
C ILE A 92 6.05 -7.44 -6.31
N ASN A 93 5.53 -8.63 -6.61
CA ASN A 93 6.18 -9.59 -7.48
C ASN A 93 6.56 -8.97 -8.85
N SER A 94 5.63 -8.26 -9.49
CA SER A 94 5.91 -7.57 -10.76
C SER A 94 6.94 -6.45 -10.64
N THR A 95 7.07 -5.82 -9.47
CA THR A 95 8.06 -4.76 -9.25
C THR A 95 9.46 -5.35 -9.14
N TYR A 96 9.59 -6.45 -8.41
CA TYR A 96 10.86 -7.15 -8.22
C TYR A 96 11.37 -7.76 -9.52
N THR A 97 10.50 -8.37 -10.33
CA THR A 97 10.91 -8.95 -11.62
C THR A 97 11.34 -7.90 -12.65
N ARG A 98 10.91 -6.64 -12.49
CA ARG A 98 11.34 -5.51 -13.34
C ARG A 98 12.63 -4.85 -12.88
N ASN A 99 13.11 -5.14 -11.67
CA ASN A 99 14.37 -4.61 -11.19
C ASN A 99 15.53 -5.40 -11.81
N PRO A 100 16.56 -4.73 -12.37
CA PRO A 100 17.71 -5.43 -12.97
C PRO A 100 18.48 -6.31 -11.99
N LEU A 101 18.34 -6.08 -10.68
CA LEU A 101 19.01 -6.85 -9.63
C LEU A 101 18.11 -7.93 -9.00
N VAL A 102 16.81 -7.91 -9.27
CA VAL A 102 15.82 -8.87 -8.76
C VAL A 102 15.95 -9.02 -7.23
N LEU A 103 16.35 -10.17 -6.66
CA LEU A 103 16.52 -10.31 -5.20
C LEU A 103 17.75 -9.57 -4.66
N GLY A 104 18.67 -9.13 -5.52
CA GLY A 104 19.76 -8.22 -5.17
C GLY A 104 19.30 -6.81 -4.84
N SER A 105 18.03 -6.48 -5.10
CA SER A 105 17.45 -5.17 -4.74
C SER A 105 16.97 -5.09 -3.29
N ILE A 106 17.05 -6.17 -2.51
CA ILE A 106 16.65 -6.25 -1.10
C ILE A 106 17.76 -6.72 -0.19
N THR A 107 17.62 -6.40 1.09
CA THR A 107 18.48 -6.85 2.20
C THR A 107 17.97 -8.13 2.84
N GLY A 108 16.65 -8.37 2.81
CA GLY A 108 16.06 -9.59 3.34
C GLY A 108 14.54 -9.69 3.12
N PRO A 109 13.89 -10.77 3.58
CA PRO A 109 12.44 -10.94 3.44
C PRO A 109 11.60 -9.86 4.15
N GLY A 110 12.18 -9.20 5.15
CA GLY A 110 11.56 -8.06 5.85
C GLY A 110 11.22 -6.90 4.90
N ASP A 111 12.05 -6.64 3.89
CA ASP A 111 11.78 -5.57 2.90
C ASP A 111 10.50 -5.84 2.10
N VAL A 112 10.19 -7.11 1.85
CA VAL A 112 8.95 -7.54 1.15
C VAL A 112 7.74 -7.34 2.06
N VAL A 113 7.90 -7.62 3.36
CA VAL A 113 6.88 -7.36 4.38
C VAL A 113 6.59 -5.86 4.47
N ASP A 114 7.63 -5.03 4.53
CA ASP A 114 7.49 -3.58 4.60
C ASP A 114 6.85 -3.00 3.33
N PHE A 115 7.24 -3.49 2.15
CA PHE A 115 6.57 -3.12 0.89
C PHE A 115 5.07 -3.49 0.93
N HIS A 116 4.74 -4.68 1.44
CA HIS A 116 3.35 -5.06 1.62
C HIS A 116 2.61 -4.14 2.61
N GLN A 117 3.24 -3.74 3.71
CA GLN A 117 2.67 -2.77 4.65
C GLN A 117 2.44 -1.40 4.00
N LEU A 118 3.34 -0.94 3.10
CA LEU A 118 3.13 0.29 2.32
C LEU A 118 1.86 0.21 1.46
N TYR A 119 1.54 -0.96 0.87
CA TYR A 119 0.27 -1.12 0.15
C TYR A 119 -0.95 -1.00 1.08
N GLN A 120 -0.84 -1.45 2.34
CA GLN A 120 -1.90 -1.29 3.32
C GLN A 120 -2.07 0.18 3.73
N ILE A 121 -0.97 0.92 3.93
CA ILE A 121 -0.99 2.35 4.21
C ILE A 121 -1.60 3.10 3.02
N LYS A 122 -1.13 2.82 1.80
CA LYS A 122 -1.68 3.38 0.56
C LYS A 122 -3.19 3.16 0.45
N ALA A 123 -3.69 1.98 0.80
CA ALA A 123 -5.13 1.69 0.75
C ALA A 123 -5.98 2.53 1.73
N ARG A 124 -5.37 3.06 2.81
CA ARG A 124 -6.06 3.98 3.74
C ARG A 124 -6.25 5.37 3.13
N HIS A 125 -5.26 5.84 2.36
CA HIS A 125 -5.31 7.13 1.64
C HIS A 125 -6.11 7.02 0.34
N GLN A 126 -6.00 5.89 -0.37
CA GLN A 126 -6.70 5.61 -1.61
C GLN A 126 -7.94 4.74 -1.35
N ARG A 127 -8.97 5.33 -0.73
CA ARG A 127 -10.25 4.62 -0.59
C ARG A 127 -10.79 4.27 -1.97
N SER A 128 -10.98 2.97 -2.21
CA SER A 128 -11.65 2.47 -3.41
C SER A 128 -13.15 2.43 -3.17
N TYR A 129 -13.89 2.94 -4.15
CA TYR A 129 -15.33 3.02 -4.22
C TYR A 129 -15.83 2.15 -5.37
N THR A 130 -17.09 1.71 -5.30
CA THR A 130 -17.75 0.97 -6.37
C THR A 130 -18.96 1.79 -6.77
N ILE A 131 -18.84 2.47 -7.89
CA ILE A 131 -19.92 3.30 -8.42
C ILE A 131 -20.66 2.53 -9.52
N LEU A 132 -21.98 2.71 -9.57
CA LEU A 132 -22.80 2.22 -10.68
C LEU A 132 -22.68 3.22 -11.82
N THR A 133 -22.21 2.74 -12.97
CA THR A 133 -22.14 3.51 -14.21
C THR A 133 -23.04 2.84 -15.24
N TYR A 134 -23.81 3.63 -15.97
CA TYR A 134 -24.58 3.16 -17.11
C TYR A 134 -23.71 3.26 -18.36
N GLU A 135 -23.09 2.15 -18.75
CA GLU A 135 -22.32 2.04 -20.00
C GLU A 135 -23.15 1.18 -20.97
N TRP A 136 -23.43 1.70 -22.18
CA TRP A 136 -24.13 0.95 -23.24
C TRP A 136 -25.51 0.37 -22.84
N GLY A 137 -26.25 1.08 -21.99
CA GLY A 137 -27.56 0.64 -21.52
C GLY A 137 -27.53 -0.47 -20.47
N GLN A 138 -26.34 -0.84 -19.94
CA GLN A 138 -26.19 -1.80 -18.86
C GLN A 138 -25.58 -1.14 -17.62
N GLU A 139 -26.11 -1.49 -16.45
CA GLU A 139 -25.50 -1.13 -15.17
C GLU A 139 -24.21 -1.92 -14.96
N LYS A 140 -23.09 -1.20 -14.87
CA LYS A 140 -21.78 -1.79 -14.60
C LYS A 140 -21.20 -1.17 -13.34
N MET A 141 -20.71 -2.03 -12.46
CA MET A 141 -19.97 -1.60 -11.29
C MET A 141 -18.53 -1.27 -11.69
N LYS A 142 -18.11 -0.02 -11.45
CA LYS A 142 -16.74 0.44 -11.70
C LYS A 142 -16.04 0.70 -10.38
N LEU A 143 -14.87 0.09 -10.20
CA LEU A 143 -13.99 0.40 -9.08
C LEU A 143 -13.28 1.72 -9.37
N VAL A 144 -13.44 2.69 -8.49
CA VAL A 144 -12.88 4.03 -8.64
C VAL A 144 -12.13 4.41 -7.36
N ALA A 145 -10.86 4.78 -7.50
CA ALA A 145 -10.08 5.37 -6.43
C ALA A 145 -10.21 6.88 -6.50
N LEU A 146 -10.69 7.54 -5.44
CA LEU A 146 -10.91 8.99 -5.49
C LEU A 146 -9.59 9.75 -5.72
N LEU A 147 -8.60 9.53 -4.85
CA LEU A 147 -7.25 10.06 -5.00
C LEU A 147 -6.36 9.06 -5.74
N CYS A 148 -5.70 9.49 -6.82
CA CYS A 148 -4.86 8.64 -7.67
C CYS A 148 -3.41 8.62 -7.18
N ILE A 149 -3.06 7.64 -6.34
CA ILE A 149 -1.71 7.46 -5.77
C ILE A 149 -1.14 6.08 -6.09
N GLU A 150 0.19 5.97 -6.09
CA GLU A 150 0.94 4.74 -6.24
C GLU A 150 2.11 4.64 -5.25
N ILE A 151 2.75 3.47 -5.16
CA ILE A 151 4.03 3.34 -4.46
C ILE A 151 5.11 3.59 -5.49
N CYS A 152 5.91 4.61 -5.25
CA CYS A 152 6.91 5.14 -6.15
C CYS A 152 8.29 4.86 -5.58
N HIS A 153 9.27 4.66 -6.45
CA HIS A 153 10.66 4.59 -6.03
C HIS A 153 11.29 5.97 -6.14
N MET A 154 11.97 6.42 -5.09
CA MET A 154 12.76 7.66 -5.13
C MET A 154 13.95 7.49 -6.07
N TYR A 155 14.70 6.40 -5.93
CA TYR A 155 15.65 5.96 -6.96
C TYR A 155 14.99 4.93 -7.88
N PRO A 156 14.92 5.15 -9.22
CA PRO A 156 14.15 4.31 -10.14
C PRO A 156 14.44 2.81 -10.05
N ASN A 157 13.37 2.00 -9.93
CA ASN A 157 13.47 0.54 -9.88
C ASN A 157 14.19 -0.05 -11.10
N GLY A 158 13.87 0.43 -12.31
CA GLY A 158 14.49 -0.01 -13.56
C GLY A 158 15.97 0.36 -13.70
N LYS A 159 16.49 1.24 -12.84
CA LYS A 159 17.91 1.66 -12.80
C LYS A 159 18.68 1.04 -11.62
N GLY A 160 18.10 0.04 -10.97
CA GLY A 160 18.71 -0.64 -9.82
C GLY A 160 18.41 0.03 -8.48
N GLY A 161 17.31 0.78 -8.37
CA GLY A 161 16.81 1.26 -7.08
C GLY A 161 16.56 0.12 -6.11
N ALA A 162 16.84 0.34 -4.82
CA ALA A 162 16.59 -0.64 -3.78
C ALA A 162 15.07 -0.81 -3.54
N ASN A 163 14.61 -2.04 -3.35
CA ASN A 163 13.22 -2.38 -3.03
C ASN A 163 13.01 -2.42 -1.51
N ILE A 164 13.46 -1.38 -0.83
CA ILE A 164 13.40 -1.22 0.63
C ILE A 164 12.49 -0.04 0.99
N ALA A 165 11.88 -0.06 2.18
CA ALA A 165 10.89 0.95 2.59
C ALA A 165 11.41 2.40 2.57
N GLY A 166 12.71 2.59 2.80
CA GLY A 166 13.37 3.90 2.76
C GLY A 166 13.57 4.48 1.36
N ASN A 167 13.45 3.66 0.31
CA ASN A 167 13.51 4.13 -1.09
C ASN A 167 12.12 4.23 -1.73
N LEU A 168 11.07 3.86 -1.01
CA LEU A 168 9.70 3.82 -1.50
C LEU A 168 8.90 4.94 -0.86
N ILE A 169 8.05 5.60 -1.64
CA ILE A 169 7.13 6.65 -1.17
C ILE A 169 5.75 6.45 -1.77
N ILE A 170 4.69 6.65 -0.99
CA ILE A 170 3.32 6.71 -1.48
C ILE A 170 3.08 8.12 -2.00
N ALA A 171 2.97 8.28 -3.32
CA ALA A 171 2.88 9.59 -3.95
C ALA A 171 1.84 9.59 -5.08
N PRO A 172 1.43 10.79 -5.55
CA PRO A 172 0.46 10.89 -6.63
C PRO A 172 0.99 10.31 -7.93
N GLU A 173 0.15 9.52 -8.59
CA GLU A 173 0.51 8.79 -9.81
C GLU A 173 0.96 9.72 -10.94
N LEU A 174 0.33 10.91 -11.04
CA LEU A 174 0.68 11.92 -12.04
C LEU A 174 2.15 12.36 -11.96
N ILE A 175 2.68 12.51 -10.73
CA ILE A 175 4.06 12.96 -10.50
C ILE A 175 5.02 11.82 -10.80
N ASN A 176 4.73 10.62 -10.32
CA ASN A 176 5.61 9.47 -10.55
C ASN A 176 5.68 9.08 -12.03
N ARG A 177 4.58 9.15 -12.78
CA ARG A 177 4.60 8.91 -14.24
C ARG A 177 5.56 9.85 -14.98
N ARG A 178 5.81 11.07 -14.48
CA ARG A 178 6.79 12.00 -15.05
C ARG A 178 8.23 11.64 -14.68
N ASN A 179 8.46 11.16 -13.46
CA ASN A 179 9.81 10.96 -12.91
C ASN A 179 10.28 9.50 -12.84
N ARG A 180 9.43 8.52 -13.20
CA ARG A 180 9.63 7.08 -12.95
C ARG A 180 11.00 6.51 -13.35
N ASP A 181 11.57 7.02 -14.43
CA ASP A 181 12.83 6.53 -15.01
C ASP A 181 13.98 7.54 -14.89
N VAL A 182 13.74 8.68 -14.25
CA VAL A 182 14.71 9.77 -14.06
C VAL A 182 15.42 9.55 -12.73
N ILE A 183 16.75 9.53 -12.76
CA ILE A 183 17.54 9.49 -11.53
C ILE A 183 17.37 10.84 -10.82
N PRO A 184 16.95 10.85 -9.54
CA PRO A 184 16.76 12.10 -8.81
C PRO A 184 18.10 12.86 -8.68
N TYR A 185 18.02 14.17 -8.56
CA TYR A 185 19.17 15.00 -8.22
C TYR A 185 19.82 14.49 -6.91
N GLN A 186 21.15 14.52 -6.85
CA GLN A 186 21.93 13.92 -5.75
C GLN A 186 22.54 15.01 -4.87
N GLY A 187 22.63 14.75 -3.57
CA GLY A 187 23.30 15.62 -2.59
C GLY A 187 22.37 16.59 -1.88
N HIS A 188 21.05 16.52 -2.08
CA HIS A 188 20.06 17.39 -1.42
C HIS A 188 19.16 16.62 -0.43
N GLY A 189 19.48 15.35 -0.15
CA GLY A 189 18.80 14.57 0.89
C GLY A 189 17.58 13.79 0.39
N PHE A 190 17.26 13.86 -0.90
CA PHE A 190 16.20 13.06 -1.54
C PHE A 190 16.74 12.21 -2.69
N ASP A 191 18.00 11.81 -2.56
CA ASP A 191 18.81 11.14 -3.58
C ASP A 191 18.25 9.76 -3.99
N GLY A 192 17.33 9.22 -3.18
CA GLY A 192 16.91 7.83 -3.25
C GLY A 192 18.05 6.87 -2.91
N ILE A 193 17.76 5.57 -2.94
CA ILE A 193 18.72 4.53 -2.56
C ILE A 193 18.89 3.58 -3.73
N LYS A 194 20.07 3.61 -4.35
CA LYS A 194 20.50 2.61 -5.32
C LYS A 194 20.93 1.35 -4.57
N SER A 195 20.49 0.17 -5.02
CA SER A 195 20.98 -1.08 -4.42
C SER A 195 22.44 -1.32 -4.81
N ALA A 196 23.22 -1.79 -3.82
CA ALA A 196 24.59 -2.24 -4.00
C ALA A 196 24.69 -3.76 -4.26
N GLY A 197 23.56 -4.48 -4.25
CA GLY A 197 23.53 -5.92 -4.46
C GLY A 197 23.80 -6.34 -5.90
N GLU A 198 24.21 -7.59 -6.06
CA GLU A 198 24.39 -8.24 -7.37
C GLU A 198 23.07 -8.79 -7.91
N CYS A 199 23.00 -9.08 -9.22
CA CYS A 199 21.79 -9.69 -9.79
C CYS A 199 21.60 -11.11 -9.26
N ILE A 200 20.48 -11.32 -8.55
CA ILE A 200 20.11 -12.62 -7.99
C ILE A 200 18.75 -12.99 -8.56
N PRO A 201 18.71 -13.70 -9.70
CA PRO A 201 17.48 -14.10 -10.35
C PRO A 201 16.78 -15.19 -9.53
N PHE A 202 15.47 -15.33 -9.72
CA PHE A 202 14.71 -16.47 -9.23
C PHE A 202 13.79 -17.00 -10.34
N ASN A 203 13.51 -18.30 -10.28
CA ASN A 203 12.55 -18.94 -11.17
C ASN A 203 11.20 -19.06 -10.47
N GLY A 204 10.12 -18.77 -11.19
CA GLY A 204 8.76 -18.86 -10.65
C GLY A 204 8.33 -17.58 -9.92
N SER A 205 7.78 -17.71 -8.71
CA SER A 205 7.26 -16.58 -7.94
C SER A 205 8.31 -15.97 -7.01
N LEU A 206 8.11 -14.70 -6.61
CA LEU A 206 8.93 -14.05 -5.58
C LEU A 206 9.02 -14.88 -4.31
N TYR A 207 7.94 -15.58 -3.94
CA TYR A 207 7.95 -16.46 -2.77
C TYR A 207 8.95 -17.62 -2.95
N ASP A 208 8.96 -18.25 -4.12
CA ASP A 208 9.89 -19.36 -4.41
C ASP A 208 11.34 -18.87 -4.32
N GLY A 209 11.64 -17.70 -4.91
CA GLY A 209 12.96 -17.08 -4.83
C GLY A 209 13.39 -16.69 -3.41
N LEU A 210 12.46 -16.18 -2.60
CA LEU A 210 12.73 -15.88 -1.19
C LEU A 210 13.01 -17.17 -0.39
N VAL A 211 12.23 -18.23 -0.62
CA VAL A 211 12.40 -19.51 0.07
C VAL A 211 13.71 -20.18 -0.33
N GLU A 212 14.09 -20.13 -1.60
CA GLU A 212 15.36 -20.65 -2.09
C GLU A 212 16.55 -19.95 -1.44
N ARG A 213 16.47 -18.62 -1.27
CA ARG A 213 17.58 -17.81 -0.73
C ARG A 213 17.65 -17.77 0.79
N TYR A 214 16.51 -17.68 1.48
CA TYR A 214 16.45 -17.42 2.92
C TYR A 214 15.84 -18.57 3.73
N GLY A 215 15.35 -19.61 3.08
CA GLY A 215 14.72 -20.76 3.74
C GLY A 215 13.25 -20.56 4.07
N VAL A 216 12.49 -21.65 4.01
CA VAL A 216 11.03 -21.65 4.17
C VAL A 216 10.55 -21.18 5.54
N LEU A 217 11.29 -21.49 6.61
CA LEU A 217 10.94 -21.12 7.98
C LEU A 217 11.02 -19.61 8.15
N THR A 218 12.17 -19.01 7.84
CA THR A 218 12.41 -17.56 7.94
C THR A 218 11.42 -16.75 7.10
N VAL A 219 11.16 -17.18 5.85
CA VAL A 219 10.21 -16.46 4.98
C VAL A 219 8.79 -16.54 5.53
N ASN A 220 8.36 -17.69 6.03
CA ASN A 220 7.01 -17.84 6.59
C ASN A 220 6.86 -17.09 7.93
N GLU A 221 7.89 -17.04 8.76
CA GLU A 221 7.92 -16.25 9.99
C GLU A 221 7.78 -14.75 9.68
N GLU A 222 8.52 -14.23 8.70
CA GLU A 222 8.40 -12.83 8.29
C GLU A 222 7.02 -12.52 7.71
N LEU A 223 6.51 -13.35 6.80
CA LEU A 223 5.17 -13.18 6.24
C LEU A 223 4.05 -13.32 7.28
N SER A 224 4.28 -14.03 8.40
CA SER A 224 3.30 -14.13 9.48
C SER A 224 3.03 -12.80 10.18
N ARG A 225 3.96 -11.84 10.10
CA ARG A 225 3.81 -10.48 10.65
C ARG A 225 2.86 -9.62 9.82
N VAL A 226 2.58 -9.99 8.58
CA VAL A 226 1.67 -9.26 7.72
C VAL A 226 0.23 -9.54 8.15
N THR A 227 -0.50 -8.47 8.50
CA THR A 227 -1.94 -8.58 8.73
C THR A 227 -2.65 -8.94 7.41
N PRO A 228 -3.46 -10.01 7.33
CA PRO A 228 -4.16 -10.37 6.11
C PRO A 228 -5.08 -9.24 5.62
N VAL A 229 -5.00 -8.92 4.33
CA VAL A 229 -5.81 -7.86 3.72
C VAL A 229 -7.26 -8.32 3.61
N ARG A 230 -8.21 -7.47 4.00
CA ARG A 230 -9.63 -7.71 3.75
C ARG A 230 -9.88 -7.71 2.24
N ARG A 231 -10.37 -8.83 1.71
CA ARG A 231 -10.71 -8.92 0.29
C ARG A 231 -11.95 -8.10 0.01
N PHE A 232 -11.86 -7.20 -0.97
CA PHE A 232 -13.01 -6.51 -1.51
C PHE A 232 -13.41 -7.21 -2.82
N HIS A 233 -14.63 -7.74 -2.86
CA HIS A 233 -15.13 -8.53 -3.98
C HIS A 233 -15.81 -7.69 -5.07
N GLY A 234 -15.95 -6.37 -4.87
CA GLY A 234 -16.53 -5.47 -5.88
C GLY A 234 -18.00 -5.72 -6.19
N ASN A 235 -18.67 -6.56 -5.40
CA ASN A 235 -20.04 -7.03 -5.59
C ASN A 235 -21.08 -6.17 -4.85
N VAL A 236 -20.63 -5.17 -4.08
CA VAL A 236 -21.50 -4.25 -3.34
C VAL A 236 -21.14 -2.81 -3.75
N PRO A 237 -22.13 -1.98 -4.14
CA PRO A 237 -21.90 -0.56 -4.35
C PRO A 237 -21.32 0.09 -3.11
N ARG A 238 -20.28 0.89 -3.30
CA ARG A 238 -19.67 1.67 -2.23
C ARG A 238 -19.60 3.11 -2.70
N LYS A 239 -20.49 3.94 -2.17
CA LYS A 239 -20.62 5.34 -2.56
C LYS A 239 -19.43 6.16 -2.07
N ILE A 240 -19.13 7.25 -2.78
CA ILE A 240 -18.01 8.13 -2.45
C ILE A 240 -18.30 8.86 -1.13
N GLU A 241 -17.27 8.89 -0.28
CA GLU A 241 -17.24 9.65 0.97
C GLU A 241 -15.98 10.50 1.00
N PHE A 242 -16.15 11.82 1.01
CA PHE A 242 -15.06 12.79 1.01
C PHE A 242 -15.53 14.10 1.66
N GLY A 243 -14.80 14.56 2.67
CA GLY A 243 -15.22 15.69 3.50
C GLY A 243 -14.87 17.06 2.92
N GLY A 244 -14.29 17.13 1.72
CA GLY A 244 -13.77 18.37 1.15
C GLY A 244 -12.30 18.60 1.49
N ILE A 245 -11.61 19.38 0.65
CA ILE A 245 -10.18 19.68 0.82
C ILE A 245 -9.94 20.59 2.02
N GLU A 246 -10.90 21.45 2.33
CA GLU A 246 -10.89 22.39 3.45
C GLU A 246 -10.91 21.70 4.82
N GLN A 247 -11.23 20.40 4.87
CA GLN A 247 -11.17 19.60 6.09
C GLN A 247 -10.05 18.57 6.06
N GLN A 248 -9.88 17.87 4.93
CA GLN A 248 -9.08 16.65 4.90
C GLN A 248 -7.64 16.85 4.42
N LEU A 249 -7.39 17.85 3.57
CA LEU A 249 -6.09 18.10 2.93
C LEU A 249 -5.36 16.79 2.51
N PRO A 250 -5.89 16.03 1.54
CA PRO A 250 -5.44 14.66 1.28
C PRO A 250 -3.99 14.56 0.84
N LEU A 251 -3.51 15.42 -0.08
CA LEU A 251 -2.13 15.38 -0.54
C LEU A 251 -1.19 15.91 0.53
N PHE A 252 -1.58 16.98 1.24
CA PHE A 252 -0.77 17.55 2.30
C PHE A 252 -0.55 16.56 3.45
N THR A 253 -1.64 15.92 3.89
CA THR A 253 -1.59 14.93 4.96
C THR A 253 -0.76 13.71 4.56
N LEU A 254 -0.86 13.29 3.29
CA LEU A 254 -0.02 12.21 2.77
C LEU A 254 1.46 12.60 2.74
N LEU A 255 1.80 13.77 2.20
CA LEU A 255 3.19 14.24 2.11
C LEU A 255 3.82 14.34 3.52
N HIS A 256 3.11 14.98 4.44
CA HIS A 256 3.54 15.11 5.83
C HIS A 256 3.86 13.73 6.45
N GLY A 257 2.94 12.77 6.29
CA GLY A 257 3.10 11.41 6.82
C GLY A 257 4.26 10.65 6.18
N GLU A 258 4.43 10.77 4.86
CA GLU A 258 5.52 10.10 4.14
C GLU A 258 6.89 10.69 4.47
N LEU A 259 7.00 12.02 4.58
CA LEU A 259 8.24 12.67 5.03
C LEU A 259 8.60 12.24 6.45
N TRP A 260 7.62 12.14 7.35
CA TRP A 260 7.85 11.63 8.70
C TRP A 260 8.35 10.18 8.68
N ARG A 261 7.68 9.31 7.91
CA ARG A 261 8.05 7.88 7.78
C ARG A 261 9.46 7.71 7.20
N LEU A 262 9.86 8.57 6.27
CA LEU A 262 11.19 8.55 5.64
C LEU A 262 12.28 9.22 6.48
N GLY A 263 11.97 9.74 7.67
CA GLY A 263 12.94 10.33 8.59
C GLY A 263 13.21 11.83 8.36
N HIS A 264 12.46 12.49 7.48
CA HIS A 264 12.54 13.94 7.23
C HIS A 264 11.72 14.73 8.25
N HIS A 265 11.92 14.45 9.55
CA HIS A 265 11.10 14.99 10.64
C HIS A 265 11.04 16.52 10.65
N ARG A 266 12.17 17.21 10.49
CA ARG A 266 12.23 18.68 10.48
C ARG A 266 11.34 19.31 9.39
N ILE A 267 11.31 18.72 8.21
CA ILE A 267 10.50 19.22 7.09
C ILE A 267 9.02 18.90 7.37
N SER A 268 8.74 17.70 7.86
CA SER A 268 7.39 17.28 8.25
C SER A 268 6.80 18.18 9.36
N GLU A 269 7.57 18.48 10.39
CA GLU A 269 7.20 19.41 11.48
C GLU A 269 6.88 20.81 10.95
N CYS A 270 7.76 21.35 10.11
CA CYS A 270 7.52 22.65 9.46
C CYS A 270 6.21 22.65 8.64
N LEU A 271 5.93 21.58 7.87
CA LEU A 271 4.65 21.45 7.17
C LEU A 271 3.48 21.38 8.17
N GLY A 272 3.63 20.67 9.29
CA GLY A 272 2.64 20.63 10.37
C GLY A 272 2.30 22.02 10.90
N GLU A 273 3.31 22.85 11.14
CA GLU A 273 3.15 24.23 11.62
C GLU A 273 2.52 25.15 10.55
N ILE A 274 2.95 25.03 9.28
CA ILE A 274 2.34 25.74 8.15
C ILE A 274 0.83 25.44 8.08
N ARG A 275 0.43 24.17 8.18
CA ARG A 275 -0.99 23.79 8.17
C ARG A 275 -1.79 24.48 9.27
N GLN A 276 -1.22 24.63 10.46
CA GLN A 276 -1.90 25.27 11.60
C GLN A 276 -2.04 26.78 11.43
N LEU A 277 -1.04 27.44 10.81
CA LEU A 277 -1.02 28.90 10.64
C LEU A 277 -1.81 29.39 9.42
N PHE A 278 -2.12 28.52 8.46
CA PHE A 278 -2.82 28.86 7.21
C PHE A 278 -4.08 28.01 6.97
N PRO A 279 -5.01 27.87 7.94
CA PRO A 279 -6.18 27.00 7.81
C PRO A 279 -7.17 27.48 6.73
N GLU A 280 -7.16 28.77 6.40
CA GLU A 280 -8.07 29.40 5.43
C GLU A 280 -7.63 29.22 3.96
N TYR A 281 -6.44 28.64 3.71
CA TYR A 281 -5.86 28.49 2.37
C TYR A 281 -5.65 27.02 1.97
N PRO A 282 -6.71 26.18 1.97
CA PRO A 282 -6.55 24.73 1.80
C PRO A 282 -5.99 24.35 0.43
N LEU A 283 -6.38 25.05 -0.64
CA LEU A 283 -5.84 24.78 -1.97
C LEU A 283 -4.35 25.11 -2.07
N TYR A 284 -3.88 26.16 -1.40
CA TYR A 284 -2.45 26.48 -1.34
C TYR A 284 -1.64 25.39 -0.66
N LEU A 285 -2.15 24.84 0.45
CA LEU A 285 -1.51 23.73 1.14
C LEU A 285 -1.45 22.50 0.23
N GLU A 286 -2.54 22.16 -0.44
CA GLU A 286 -2.55 21.04 -1.39
C GLU A 286 -1.59 21.23 -2.58
N LEU A 287 -1.51 22.45 -3.14
CA LEU A 287 -0.55 22.78 -4.20
C LEU A 287 0.90 22.71 -3.68
N LEU A 288 1.15 23.16 -2.46
CA LEU A 288 2.45 23.02 -1.80
C LEU A 288 2.82 21.54 -1.62
N ALA A 289 1.84 20.69 -1.30
CA ALA A 289 2.06 19.25 -1.22
C ALA A 289 2.43 18.63 -2.57
N ILE A 290 1.80 19.08 -3.66
CA ILE A 290 2.16 18.65 -5.03
C ILE A 290 3.59 19.04 -5.38
N VAL A 291 3.98 20.30 -5.11
CA VAL A 291 5.36 20.75 -5.26
C VAL A 291 6.30 19.91 -4.41
N GLY A 292 5.91 19.60 -3.18
CA GLY A 292 6.69 18.78 -2.27
C GLY A 292 6.91 17.35 -2.77
N PHE A 293 5.86 16.66 -3.24
CA PHE A 293 6.03 15.34 -3.84
C PHE A 293 6.93 15.36 -5.07
N HIS A 294 6.81 16.38 -5.92
CA HIS A 294 7.68 16.53 -7.06
C HIS A 294 9.13 16.75 -6.64
N ALA A 295 9.38 17.63 -5.66
CA ALA A 295 10.71 17.85 -5.10
C ALA A 295 11.31 16.53 -4.56
N VAL A 296 10.60 15.80 -3.70
CA VAL A 296 11.08 14.53 -3.15
C VAL A 296 11.41 13.51 -4.25
N LEU A 297 10.54 13.36 -5.25
CA LEU A 297 10.73 12.39 -6.33
C LEU A 297 11.76 12.83 -7.40
N SER A 298 12.15 14.11 -7.40
CA SER A 298 13.17 14.65 -8.32
C SER A 298 14.52 14.90 -7.64
N GLY A 299 14.66 14.61 -6.34
CA GLY A 299 15.88 14.90 -5.58
C GLY A 299 16.01 16.35 -5.11
N ASP A 300 14.91 17.10 -5.10
CA ASP A 300 14.80 18.52 -4.72
C ASP A 300 15.89 19.42 -5.35
N PRO A 301 15.98 19.48 -6.70
CA PRO A 301 17.05 20.19 -7.39
C PRO A 301 17.08 21.69 -7.04
N ASP A 302 15.92 22.32 -6.84
CA ASP A 302 15.82 23.75 -6.49
C ASP A 302 15.77 24.00 -4.96
N ARG A 303 16.05 22.97 -4.15
CA ARG A 303 16.06 23.05 -2.67
C ARG A 303 14.79 23.65 -2.06
N VAL A 304 13.64 23.40 -2.69
CA VAL A 304 12.36 24.02 -2.31
C VAL A 304 11.95 23.63 -0.90
N MET A 305 12.21 22.39 -0.48
CA MET A 305 11.85 21.95 0.86
C MET A 305 12.64 22.67 1.94
N ALA A 306 13.95 22.82 1.72
CA ALA A 306 14.83 23.55 2.63
C ALA A 306 14.51 25.05 2.63
N LEU A 307 14.20 25.61 1.46
CA LEU A 307 13.78 27.00 1.34
C LEU A 307 12.49 27.28 2.10
N LEU A 308 11.48 26.43 1.92
CA LEU A 308 10.19 26.55 2.60
C LEU A 308 10.39 26.62 4.12
N CYS A 309 11.16 25.68 4.69
CA CYS A 309 11.43 25.64 6.13
C CYS A 309 12.17 26.90 6.61
N ARG A 310 13.18 27.34 5.86
CA ARG A 310 13.98 28.53 6.20
C ARG A 310 13.16 29.80 6.19
N VAL A 311 12.34 29.99 5.15
CA VAL A 311 11.43 31.13 5.00
C VAL A 311 10.43 31.12 6.14
N PHE A 312 9.80 29.97 6.38
CA PHE A 312 8.81 29.81 7.44
C PHE A 312 9.40 30.16 8.81
N ASN A 313 10.54 29.57 9.16
CA ASN A 313 11.23 29.86 10.41
C ASN A 313 11.54 31.36 10.52
N LYS A 314 12.04 31.99 9.46
CA LYS A 314 12.35 33.44 9.50
C LYS A 314 11.09 34.32 9.61
N CYS A 315 9.96 33.88 9.05
CA CYS A 315 8.69 34.57 9.18
C CYS A 315 8.15 34.53 10.62
N PHE A 316 8.28 33.38 11.28
CA PHE A 316 7.60 33.07 12.54
C PHE A 316 8.51 32.81 13.75
N ASP A 317 9.83 33.05 13.63
CA ASP A 317 10.76 33.03 14.77
C ASP A 317 10.31 34.04 15.83
N VAL A 318 10.46 33.70 17.11
CA VAL A 318 10.18 34.56 18.26
C VAL A 318 10.98 35.87 18.19
N THR A 319 12.13 35.85 17.53
CA THR A 319 12.99 37.02 17.30
C THR A 319 12.66 37.82 16.03
N SER A 320 11.63 37.40 15.27
CA SER A 320 11.22 38.05 14.02
C SER A 320 10.63 39.44 14.27
N SER A 321 11.20 40.45 13.61
CA SER A 321 10.68 41.83 13.61
C SER A 321 9.73 42.12 12.43
N LEU A 322 9.26 41.08 11.73
CA LEU A 322 8.45 41.25 10.51
C LEU A 322 7.04 41.77 10.85
N ARG A 323 6.61 42.83 10.15
CA ARG A 323 5.23 43.31 10.23
C ARG A 323 4.32 42.41 9.39
N GLU A 324 3.21 41.94 9.97
CA GLU A 324 2.22 41.07 9.30
C GLU A 324 2.83 39.77 8.70
N PRO A 325 3.48 38.92 9.52
CA PRO A 325 4.23 37.75 9.04
C PRO A 325 3.37 36.77 8.22
N HIS A 326 2.09 36.62 8.54
CA HIS A 326 1.15 35.82 7.76
C HIS A 326 0.99 36.32 6.32
N LYS A 327 0.78 37.63 6.12
CA LYS A 327 0.62 38.23 4.78
C LYS A 327 1.90 38.12 3.95
N GLN A 328 3.06 38.26 4.60
CA GLN A 328 4.35 38.09 3.93
C GLN A 328 4.58 36.64 3.50
N CYS A 329 4.33 35.69 4.40
CA CYS A 329 4.52 34.27 4.13
C CYS A 329 3.56 33.75 3.05
N ILE A 330 2.26 34.13 3.05
CA ILE A 330 1.34 33.75 1.97
C ILE A 330 1.76 34.35 0.62
N GLY A 331 2.24 35.60 0.62
CA GLY A 331 2.80 36.24 -0.58
C GLY A 331 4.03 35.51 -1.12
N LEU A 332 4.90 34.99 -0.24
CA LEU A 332 6.03 34.14 -0.63
C LEU A 332 5.58 32.79 -1.17
N MET A 333 4.67 32.10 -0.48
CA MET A 333 4.12 30.82 -0.93
C MET A 333 3.51 30.96 -2.33
N TYR A 334 2.70 31.99 -2.58
CA TYR A 334 2.16 32.28 -3.91
C TYR A 334 3.26 32.44 -4.96
N ARG A 335 4.33 33.20 -4.69
CA ARG A 335 5.43 33.39 -5.65
C ARG A 335 6.20 32.10 -5.93
N LEU A 336 6.45 31.31 -4.88
CA LEU A 336 7.09 30.01 -5.00
C LEU A 336 6.24 29.09 -5.87
N LEU A 337 4.95 28.96 -5.57
CA LEU A 337 4.01 28.17 -6.37
C LEU A 337 3.93 28.69 -7.81
N ARG A 338 3.83 30.00 -8.03
CA ARG A 338 3.81 30.62 -9.36
C ARG A 338 4.98 30.19 -10.23
N LYS A 339 6.20 30.30 -9.70
CA LYS A 339 7.42 29.94 -10.44
C LYS A 339 7.53 28.43 -10.65
N TYR A 340 7.30 27.65 -9.59
CA TYR A 340 7.48 26.19 -9.63
C TYR A 340 6.44 25.50 -10.52
N LEU A 341 5.16 25.87 -10.38
CA LEU A 341 4.06 25.30 -11.17
C LEU A 341 4.20 25.66 -12.65
N ARG A 342 4.62 26.88 -12.98
CA ARG A 342 4.88 27.27 -14.36
C ARG A 342 6.04 26.48 -14.97
N ARG A 343 7.15 26.32 -14.24
CA ARG A 343 8.36 25.64 -14.74
C ARG A 343 8.15 24.13 -14.92
N TYR A 344 7.63 23.45 -13.91
CA TYR A 344 7.59 21.98 -13.89
C TYR A 344 6.26 21.41 -14.38
N PHE A 345 5.17 22.18 -14.31
CA PHE A 345 3.83 21.70 -14.65
C PHE A 345 3.16 22.49 -15.78
N SER A 346 3.75 23.59 -16.25
CA SER A 346 3.16 24.50 -17.23
C SER A 346 1.80 25.05 -16.78
N VAL A 347 1.64 25.28 -15.47
CA VAL A 347 0.41 25.80 -14.87
C VAL A 347 0.62 27.24 -14.43
N GLU A 348 -0.20 28.15 -14.97
CA GLU A 348 -0.23 29.54 -14.57
C GLU A 348 -1.13 29.69 -13.34
N ILE A 349 -0.53 30.00 -12.18
CA ILE A 349 -1.27 30.18 -10.93
C ILE A 349 -2.30 31.32 -11.01
N ASP A 350 -2.06 32.27 -11.91
CA ASP A 350 -2.92 33.43 -12.18
C ASP A 350 -4.20 33.04 -12.93
N SER A 351 -4.21 31.87 -13.58
CA SER A 351 -5.41 31.28 -14.17
C SER A 351 -6.02 30.28 -13.19
N ARG A 352 -7.09 30.70 -12.53
CA ARG A 352 -7.86 29.85 -11.61
C ARG A 352 -8.35 28.58 -12.28
N GLU A 353 -8.81 28.67 -13.53
CA GLU A 353 -9.28 27.53 -14.31
C GLU A 353 -8.15 26.51 -14.54
N ALA A 354 -6.94 26.99 -14.86
CA ALA A 354 -5.78 26.13 -15.02
C ALA A 354 -5.38 25.44 -13.71
N VAL A 355 -5.40 26.17 -12.58
CA VAL A 355 -5.11 25.62 -11.25
C VAL A 355 -6.14 24.55 -10.85
N VAL A 356 -7.43 24.84 -11.04
CA VAL A 356 -8.53 23.90 -10.78
C VAL A 356 -8.40 22.64 -11.62
N ALA A 357 -8.18 22.77 -12.93
CA ALA A 357 -7.99 21.64 -13.83
C ALA A 357 -6.76 20.80 -13.43
N PHE A 358 -5.66 21.46 -13.08
CA PHE A 358 -4.44 20.80 -12.63
C PHE A 358 -4.66 19.99 -11.36
N TYR A 359 -5.26 20.60 -10.33
CA TYR A 359 -5.51 19.92 -9.06
C TYR A 359 -6.52 18.76 -9.19
N ASN A 360 -7.59 18.94 -9.96
CA ASN A 360 -8.54 17.86 -10.24
C ASN A 360 -7.90 16.68 -10.99
N GLY A 361 -6.81 16.91 -11.74
CA GLY A 361 -6.05 15.85 -12.41
C GLY A 361 -5.45 14.78 -11.49
N PHE A 362 -5.36 15.06 -10.19
CA PHE A 362 -4.92 14.09 -9.17
C PHE A 362 -6.03 13.17 -8.66
N TYR A 363 -7.27 13.43 -9.08
CA TYR A 363 -8.46 12.73 -8.63
C TYR A 363 -9.20 12.10 -9.81
N SER A 364 -9.96 11.05 -9.53
CA SER A 364 -10.83 10.42 -10.53
C SER A 364 -12.20 11.08 -10.65
N GLN A 365 -12.49 12.06 -9.79
CA GLN A 365 -13.70 12.86 -9.77
C GLN A 365 -13.31 14.32 -9.56
N GLU A 366 -14.18 15.22 -9.98
CA GLU A 366 -14.01 16.65 -9.73
C GLU A 366 -14.12 16.94 -8.23
N ILE A 367 -13.08 17.52 -7.64
CA ILE A 367 -13.01 17.84 -6.21
C ILE A 367 -13.16 19.34 -5.95
N ILE A 368 -12.77 20.18 -6.91
CA ILE A 368 -12.97 21.63 -6.86
C ILE A 368 -13.45 22.19 -8.19
N ALA A 369 -14.04 23.38 -8.18
CA ALA A 369 -14.43 24.14 -9.36
C ALA A 369 -14.12 25.65 -9.15
N PRO A 370 -14.04 26.45 -10.23
CA PRO A 370 -13.95 27.90 -10.10
C PRO A 370 -15.19 28.45 -9.37
N GLY A 371 -15.02 29.45 -8.50
CA GLY A 371 -16.13 30.17 -7.84
C GLY A 371 -16.70 31.31 -8.67
N ASP A 372 -17.69 32.00 -8.11
CA ASP A 372 -18.34 33.13 -8.79
C ASP A 372 -17.47 34.39 -8.76
N ALA A 373 -16.78 34.66 -7.65
CA ALA A 373 -15.79 35.75 -7.55
C ALA A 373 -14.39 35.30 -7.96
N ASP A 374 -13.55 36.21 -8.47
CA ASP A 374 -12.22 35.92 -9.02
C ASP A 374 -11.26 35.19 -8.05
N ASP A 375 -11.43 35.39 -6.75
CA ASP A 375 -10.64 34.79 -5.67
C ASP A 375 -11.35 33.62 -4.97
N GLU A 376 -12.47 33.15 -5.50
CA GLU A 376 -13.23 32.04 -4.92
C GLU A 376 -12.98 30.72 -5.65
N VAL A 377 -12.97 29.64 -4.87
CA VAL A 377 -12.94 28.26 -5.35
C VAL A 377 -14.05 27.48 -4.64
N VAL A 378 -14.83 26.73 -5.41
CA VAL A 378 -15.84 25.82 -4.88
C VAL A 378 -15.17 24.49 -4.57
N CYS A 379 -15.30 24.00 -3.33
CA CYS A 379 -14.86 22.68 -2.90
C CYS A 379 -16.04 21.73 -2.81
N TYR A 380 -15.87 20.52 -3.34
CA TYR A 380 -16.89 19.48 -3.32
C TYR A 380 -16.69 18.50 -2.17
N ARG A 381 -17.80 18.25 -1.47
CA ARG A 381 -17.94 17.21 -0.46
C ARG A 381 -18.83 16.10 -1.00
N TYR A 382 -18.53 14.88 -0.62
CA TYR A 382 -19.32 13.70 -0.96
C TYR A 382 -19.77 13.02 0.33
N SER A 383 -21.08 13.00 0.58
CA SER A 383 -21.68 12.26 1.68
C SER A 383 -22.65 11.24 1.12
N THR A 384 -22.41 9.95 1.35
CA THR A 384 -23.24 8.87 0.79
C THR A 384 -23.43 8.99 -0.74
N GLY A 385 -22.38 9.43 -1.46
CA GLY A 385 -22.41 9.66 -2.91
C GLY A 385 -23.14 10.92 -3.38
N ILE A 386 -23.73 11.70 -2.49
CA ILE A 386 -24.35 12.99 -2.80
C ILE A 386 -23.27 14.07 -2.78
N LYS A 387 -23.20 14.86 -3.86
CA LYS A 387 -22.26 15.98 -4.02
C LYS A 387 -22.85 17.23 -3.34
N HIS A 388 -22.11 17.80 -2.41
CA HIS A 388 -22.37 19.08 -1.77
C HIS A 388 -21.21 20.03 -2.08
N SER A 389 -21.42 21.34 -1.99
CA SER A 389 -20.40 22.34 -2.21
C SER A 389 -20.21 23.26 -1.01
N SER A 390 -18.99 23.77 -0.86
CA SER A 390 -18.65 24.89 0.02
C SER A 390 -17.61 25.76 -0.66
N THR A 391 -17.64 27.06 -0.46
CA THR A 391 -16.66 27.98 -1.07
C THR A 391 -15.47 28.19 -0.13
N THR A 392 -14.28 28.34 -0.72
CA THR A 392 -13.05 28.74 -0.06
C THR A 392 -12.35 29.82 -0.88
N PHE A 393 -11.31 30.42 -0.31
CA PHE A 393 -10.55 31.50 -0.94
C PHE A 393 -9.28 30.97 -1.62
N PHE A 394 -8.99 31.54 -2.77
CA PHE A 394 -7.74 31.41 -3.49
C PHE A 394 -7.13 32.80 -3.61
N TYR A 395 -6.22 33.11 -2.69
CA TYR A 395 -5.49 34.36 -2.68
C TYR A 395 -4.86 34.63 -4.06
N VAL A 396 -4.98 35.85 -4.59
CA VAL A 396 -4.21 36.30 -5.74
C VAL A 396 -3.49 37.57 -5.31
N LEU A 397 -2.17 37.59 -5.45
CA LEU A 397 -1.37 38.74 -5.01
C LEU A 397 -1.77 39.98 -5.83
N PRO A 398 -2.20 41.08 -5.19
CA PRO A 398 -2.48 42.32 -5.91
C PRO A 398 -1.21 42.80 -6.62
N GLN A 399 -1.31 43.28 -7.87
CA GLN A 399 -0.20 43.64 -8.78
C GLN A 399 0.75 44.78 -8.31
N LYS A 400 0.82 45.11 -7.01
CA LYS A 400 1.73 46.15 -6.51
C LYS A 400 3.18 45.66 -6.44
N LYS A 401 4.10 46.57 -6.80
CA LYS A 401 5.57 46.40 -6.85
C LYS A 401 6.12 45.59 -5.66
N GLU A 402 7.08 44.74 -5.98
CA GLU A 402 7.73 43.81 -5.08
C GLU A 402 8.41 44.50 -3.88
N PRO A 403 8.08 44.11 -2.64
CA PRO A 403 8.87 44.54 -1.48
C PRO A 403 10.26 43.89 -1.54
N VAL A 404 11.30 44.73 -1.52
CA VAL A 404 12.74 44.35 -1.60
C VAL A 404 13.15 43.33 -0.54
N ASP A 405 12.48 43.32 0.62
CA ASP A 405 12.77 42.41 1.74
C ASP A 405 12.42 40.94 1.45
N LEU A 406 11.46 40.68 0.56
CA LEU A 406 11.02 39.32 0.21
C LEU A 406 12.01 38.60 -0.70
N TRP A 407 12.70 39.32 -1.59
CA TRP A 407 13.76 38.76 -2.43
C TRP A 407 14.99 38.37 -1.63
N ARG A 408 15.33 39.15 -0.59
CA ARG A 408 16.42 38.80 0.35
C ARG A 408 16.11 37.54 1.17
N LEU A 409 14.82 37.23 1.39
CA LEU A 409 14.38 36.03 2.10
C LEU A 409 14.45 34.77 1.25
N MET A 410 14.19 34.89 -0.05
CA MET A 410 14.26 33.79 -1.02
C MET A 410 15.71 33.37 -1.30
N GLY A 411 16.68 34.24 -1.05
CA GLY A 411 18.10 34.00 -1.32
C GLY A 411 18.39 33.86 -2.83
N GLU A 412 19.66 33.67 -3.18
CA GLU A 412 20.07 33.29 -4.55
C GLU A 412 19.63 31.85 -4.91
N ASP A 413 19.04 31.10 -3.98
CA ASP A 413 18.71 29.67 -4.11
C ASP A 413 17.61 29.39 -5.15
N LEU A 414 16.79 30.39 -5.50
CA LEU A 414 15.80 30.26 -6.55
C LEU A 414 16.34 30.85 -7.86
N THR A 415 17.32 30.16 -8.47
CA THR A 415 17.78 30.41 -9.84
C THR A 415 16.73 29.94 -10.85
N PHE A 416 15.58 30.61 -10.85
CA PHE A 416 14.63 30.52 -11.94
C PHE A 416 15.06 31.53 -13.01
N GLU A 417 15.96 31.12 -13.90
CA GLU A 417 16.01 31.67 -15.25
C GLU A 417 14.75 31.24 -16.03
#